data_AF-A0A0N1IFS6-F1
#
_entry.id   AF-A0A0N1IFS6-F1
#
_cell.length_a   1.000
_cell.length_b   1.000
_cell.length_c   1.000
_cell.angle_alpha   90.00
_cell.angle_beta   90.00
_cell.angle_gamma   90.00
#
_symmetry.space_group_name_H-M   'P 1'
#
loop_
_entity.id
_entity.type
_entity.pdbx_description
1 polymer ?
#
loop_
_entity_poly.entity_id
_entity_poly.type
_entity_poly.pdbx_seq_one_letter_code
_entity_poly.pdbx_strand_id
1 'polypeptide(L)'
;MKRKAVFTEKSKKAPIAVVVGDVLDDVRMARIPALRVCALRFSKGARQSIVAAGGECLTFDQLAMIAPTGKNTYLMRGRKSGRESVKHFGASGVPGSHAKPHASNRGKETKRGRRPGQAYKRKAFRHV
;
A
#
# COMPACT_ATOMS: atom_id res chain seq x y z
N MET A 1 -8.99 -1.59 7.27
CA MET A 1 -9.26 -1.86 5.83
C MET A 1 -9.96 -3.21 5.77
N LYS A 2 -11.31 -3.20 5.71
CA LYS A 2 -12.08 -4.45 5.61
C LYS A 2 -11.60 -5.19 4.36
N ARG A 3 -11.09 -6.42 4.50
CA ARG A 3 -10.69 -7.25 3.35
C ARG A 3 -11.97 -7.50 2.56
N LYS A 4 -12.12 -6.84 1.41
CA LYS A 4 -13.29 -7.04 0.57
C LYS A 4 -13.22 -8.47 0.02
N ALA A 5 -14.21 -9.28 0.37
CA ALA A 5 -14.36 -10.69 -0.01
C ALA A 5 -14.65 -10.92 -1.50
N VAL A 6 -14.58 -9.86 -2.31
CA VAL A 6 -14.99 -9.80 -3.72
C VAL A 6 -14.27 -10.84 -4.59
N PHE A 7 -13.05 -11.25 -4.21
CA PHE A 7 -12.27 -12.25 -4.95
C PHE A 7 -12.45 -13.70 -4.43
N THR A 8 -13.21 -13.89 -3.36
CA THR A 8 -13.41 -15.17 -2.67
C THR A 8 -14.87 -15.62 -2.62
N GLU A 9 -15.79 -14.82 -3.16
CA GLU A 9 -17.21 -15.15 -3.23
C GLU A 9 -17.46 -16.28 -4.25
N LYS A 10 -18.08 -17.38 -3.80
CA LYS A 10 -18.28 -18.61 -4.62
C LYS A 10 -19.39 -18.49 -5.66
N SER A 11 -20.33 -17.55 -5.50
CA SER A 11 -21.55 -17.47 -6.31
C SER A 11 -21.36 -16.75 -7.65
N LYS A 12 -20.26 -16.02 -7.85
CA LYS A 12 -19.98 -15.25 -9.07
C LYS A 12 -18.53 -15.47 -9.51
N LYS A 13 -18.28 -15.41 -10.81
CA LYS A 13 -16.90 -15.42 -11.34
C LYS A 13 -16.14 -14.22 -10.76
N ALA A 14 -15.01 -14.48 -10.12
CA ALA A 14 -14.18 -13.43 -9.53
C ALA A 14 -13.80 -12.38 -10.59
N PRO A 15 -13.88 -11.08 -10.25
CA PRO A 15 -13.53 -10.03 -11.20
C PRO A 15 -12.02 -10.01 -11.47
N ILE A 16 -11.63 -9.46 -12.62
CA ILE A 16 -10.22 -9.22 -12.93
C ILE A 16 -9.72 -8.06 -12.07
N ALA A 17 -8.69 -8.29 -11.27
CA ALA A 17 -8.09 -7.26 -10.43
C ALA A 17 -7.20 -6.35 -11.30
N VAL A 18 -7.49 -5.05 -11.36
CA VAL A 18 -6.76 -4.11 -12.22
C VAL A 18 -5.98 -3.13 -11.37
N VAL A 19 -4.67 -3.04 -11.59
CA VAL A 19 -3.77 -2.10 -10.92
C VAL A 19 -3.01 -1.30 -11.97
N VAL A 20 -3.22 0.01 -12.03
CA VAL A 20 -2.38 0.90 -12.84
C VAL A 20 -1.10 1.18 -12.06
N GLY A 21 -0.15 0.25 -12.13
CA GLY A 21 1.12 0.30 -11.42
C GLY A 21 1.79 -1.06 -11.30
N ASP A 22 2.73 -1.16 -10.37
CA ASP A 22 3.51 -2.36 -10.10
C ASP A 22 2.82 -3.28 -9.09
N VAL A 23 2.86 -4.57 -9.36
CA VAL A 23 2.46 -5.63 -8.44
C VAL A 23 3.70 -6.35 -7.91
N LEU A 24 3.88 -6.27 -6.58
CA LEU A 24 4.99 -6.88 -5.85
C LEU A 24 4.49 -8.08 -5.05
N ASP A 25 5.40 -9.03 -4.80
CA ASP A 25 5.13 -10.20 -3.98
C ASP A 25 5.09 -9.85 -2.50
N ASP A 26 4.36 -10.64 -1.71
CA ASP A 26 4.36 -10.53 -0.25
C ASP A 26 4.77 -11.86 0.38
N VAL A 27 6.04 -11.95 0.79
CA VAL A 27 6.64 -13.14 1.40
C VAL A 27 5.89 -13.60 2.66
N ARG A 28 5.15 -12.70 3.31
CA ARG A 28 4.37 -13.03 4.52
C ARG A 28 3.09 -13.81 4.18
N MET A 29 2.68 -13.88 2.91
CA MET A 29 1.46 -14.54 2.47
C MET A 29 1.80 -15.83 1.70
N ALA A 30 1.77 -16.96 2.39
CA ALA A 30 2.19 -18.24 1.81
C ALA A 30 1.19 -18.84 0.80
N ARG A 31 -0.11 -18.55 0.93
CA ARG A 31 -1.15 -19.09 0.05
C ARG A 31 -2.03 -17.97 -0.48
N ILE A 32 -2.19 -17.93 -1.79
CA ILE A 32 -3.09 -17.03 -2.49
C ILE A 32 -4.11 -17.83 -3.32
N PRO A 33 -5.34 -17.33 -3.49
CA PRO A 33 -6.29 -17.96 -4.40
C PRO A 33 -5.87 -17.77 -5.87
N ALA A 34 -6.46 -18.55 -6.77
CA ALA A 34 -6.33 -18.34 -8.21
C ALA A 34 -6.90 -16.97 -8.58
N LEU A 35 -6.03 -16.03 -8.95
CA LEU A 35 -6.40 -14.64 -9.23
C LEU A 35 -6.06 -14.28 -10.68
N ARG A 36 -6.95 -13.53 -11.33
CA ARG A 36 -6.66 -12.87 -12.60
C ARG A 36 -6.31 -11.42 -12.30
N VAL A 37 -5.07 -11.03 -12.57
CA VAL A 37 -4.54 -9.71 -12.22
C VAL A 37 -3.99 -9.03 -13.46
N CYS A 38 -4.46 -7.82 -13.75
CA CYS A 38 -3.90 -6.94 -14.77
C CYS A 38 -3.05 -5.84 -14.09
N ALA A 39 -1.82 -5.66 -14.56
CA ALA A 39 -0.94 -4.61 -14.06
C ALA A 39 0.00 -4.06 -15.14
N LEU A 40 0.65 -2.91 -14.85
CA LEU A 40 1.69 -2.37 -15.74
C LEU A 40 2.98 -3.17 -15.64
N ARG A 41 3.33 -3.62 -14.42
CA ARG A 41 4.52 -4.44 -14.18
C ARG A 41 4.26 -5.45 -13.07
N PHE A 42 4.86 -6.62 -13.20
CA PHE A 42 4.91 -7.63 -12.15
C PHE A 42 6.36 -7.86 -11.74
N SER A 43 6.60 -7.98 -10.43
CA SER A 43 7.86 -8.57 -9.95
C SER A 43 7.94 -10.05 -10.34
N LYS A 44 9.16 -10.59 -10.46
CA LYS A 44 9.38 -12.01 -10.80
C LYS A 44 8.68 -12.93 -9.79
N GLY A 45 8.83 -12.64 -8.50
CA GLY A 45 8.15 -13.38 -7.41
C GLY A 45 6.63 -13.31 -7.52
N ALA A 46 6.06 -12.12 -7.71
CA ALA A 46 4.60 -11.99 -7.81
C ALA A 46 4.03 -12.78 -8.98
N ARG A 47 4.69 -12.72 -10.14
CA ARG A 47 4.28 -13.50 -11.33
C ARG A 47 4.32 -15.00 -11.05
N GLN A 48 5.40 -15.49 -10.44
CA GLN A 48 5.55 -16.89 -10.07
C GLN A 48 4.47 -17.33 -9.08
N SER A 49 4.25 -16.56 -8.01
CA SER A 49 3.24 -16.86 -6.99
C SER A 49 1.83 -16.93 -7.58
N ILE A 50 1.46 -15.98 -8.44
CA ILE A 50 0.13 -15.93 -9.08
C ILE A 50 -0.09 -17.14 -9.99
N VAL A 51 0.88 -17.47 -10.85
CA VAL A 51 0.77 -18.60 -11.78
C VAL A 51 0.79 -19.93 -11.04
N ALA A 52 1.62 -20.07 -10.00
CA ALA A 52 1.66 -21.27 -9.16
C ALA A 52 0.34 -21.55 -8.43
N ALA A 53 -0.42 -20.49 -8.12
CA ALA A 53 -1.77 -20.61 -7.57
C ALA A 53 -2.86 -20.89 -8.62
N GLY A 54 -2.50 -21.08 -9.89
CA GLY A 54 -3.44 -21.26 -11.00
C GLY A 54 -4.10 -19.96 -11.49
N GLY A 55 -3.51 -18.82 -11.15
CA GLY A 55 -3.93 -17.50 -11.59
C GLY A 55 -3.30 -17.06 -12.93
N GLU A 56 -3.69 -15.87 -13.38
CA GLU A 56 -3.29 -15.29 -14.67
C GLU A 56 -2.75 -13.87 -14.45
N CYS A 57 -1.57 -13.58 -15.02
CA CYS A 57 -0.99 -12.23 -15.06
C CYS A 57 -1.24 -11.61 -16.43
N LEU A 58 -2.12 -10.61 -16.47
CA LEU A 58 -2.54 -9.91 -17.69
C LEU A 58 -1.81 -8.57 -17.85
N THR A 59 -1.59 -8.19 -19.10
CA THR A 59 -1.21 -6.82 -19.49
C THR A 59 -2.44 -5.99 -19.87
N PHE A 60 -2.29 -4.68 -20.00
CA PHE A 60 -3.42 -3.79 -20.30
C PHE A 60 -3.98 -3.96 -21.72
N ASP A 61 -3.13 -4.30 -22.69
CA ASP A 61 -3.54 -4.68 -24.04
C ASP A 61 -4.38 -5.97 -24.05
N GLN A 62 -3.97 -6.98 -23.28
CA GLN A 62 -4.75 -8.21 -23.09
C GLN A 62 -6.08 -7.92 -22.39
N LEU A 63 -6.08 -7.07 -21.36
CA LEU A 63 -7.31 -6.66 -20.69
C LEU A 63 -8.27 -5.95 -21.65
N ALA A 64 -7.78 -5.08 -22.52
CA ALA A 64 -8.59 -4.37 -23.50
C ALA A 64 -9.29 -5.32 -24.48
N MET A 65 -8.65 -6.44 -24.86
CA MET A 65 -9.28 -7.47 -25.69
C MET A 65 -10.35 -8.26 -24.93
N ILE A 66 -10.09 -8.62 -23.66
CA ILE A 66 -10.98 -9.47 -22.86
C ILE A 66 -12.21 -8.69 -22.35
N ALA A 67 -12.00 -7.46 -21.89
CA ALA A 67 -13.02 -6.63 -21.26
C ALA A 67 -12.84 -5.15 -21.70
N PRO A 68 -13.13 -4.81 -22.97
CA PRO A 68 -12.90 -3.47 -23.53
C PRO A 68 -13.67 -2.37 -22.79
N THR A 69 -14.82 -2.71 -22.21
CA THR A 69 -15.66 -1.80 -21.41
C THR A 69 -15.35 -1.84 -19.90
N GLY A 70 -14.42 -2.69 -19.46
CA GLY A 70 -14.09 -2.89 -18.04
C GLY A 70 -15.16 -3.64 -17.24
N LYS A 71 -16.13 -4.29 -17.89
CA LYS A 71 -17.13 -5.13 -17.20
C LYS A 71 -16.45 -6.25 -16.39
N ASN A 72 -16.94 -6.49 -15.19
CA ASN A 72 -16.39 -7.47 -14.24
C ASN A 72 -14.88 -7.27 -13.92
N THR A 73 -14.44 -6.01 -13.84
CA THR A 73 -13.10 -5.65 -13.36
C THR A 73 -13.20 -4.97 -11.99
N TYR A 74 -12.13 -5.07 -11.20
CA TYR A 74 -12.01 -4.41 -9.91
C TYR A 74 -10.76 -3.54 -9.88
N LEU A 75 -10.95 -2.22 -10.04
CA LEU A 75 -9.86 -1.25 -10.05
C LEU A 75 -9.33 -1.00 -8.63
N MET A 76 -8.01 -1.12 -8.48
CA MET A 76 -7.32 -0.95 -7.20
C MET A 76 -6.19 0.07 -7.28
N ARG A 77 -5.85 0.63 -6.12
CA ARG A 77 -4.72 1.54 -5.96
C ARG A 77 -3.88 1.13 -4.76
N GLY A 78 -2.55 1.21 -4.90
CA GLY A 78 -1.61 1.01 -3.81
C GLY A 78 -1.71 2.09 -2.72
N ARG A 79 -1.31 1.74 -1.50
CA ARG A 79 -1.31 2.66 -0.35
C ARG A 79 -0.26 3.77 -0.52
N LYS A 80 -0.68 5.04 -0.43
CA LYS A 80 0.22 6.20 -0.53
C LYS A 80 0.69 6.76 0.82
N SER A 81 -0.12 6.61 1.88
CA SER A 81 0.13 7.23 3.20
C SER A 81 1.32 6.64 3.97
N GLY A 82 1.74 5.42 3.64
CA GLY A 82 2.86 4.73 4.32
C GLY A 82 4.25 5.14 3.84
N ARG A 83 4.35 6.00 2.82
CA ARG A 83 5.63 6.47 2.26
C ARG A 83 6.43 7.23 3.31
N GLU A 84 7.75 7.09 3.26
CA GLU A 84 8.61 7.78 4.23
C GLU A 84 8.50 9.30 4.11
N SER A 85 8.44 9.85 2.90
CA SER A 85 8.20 11.27 2.66
C SER A 85 6.92 11.78 3.33
N VAL A 86 5.82 11.02 3.24
CA VAL A 86 4.54 11.40 3.86
C VAL A 86 4.65 11.46 5.39
N LYS A 87 5.50 10.63 6.01
CA LYS A 87 5.73 10.69 7.46
C LYS A 87 6.49 11.94 7.90
N HIS A 88 7.17 12.62 7.00
CA HIS A 88 7.86 13.89 7.27
C HIS A 88 6.97 15.11 7.04
N PHE A 89 5.82 14.96 6.38
CA PHE A 89 4.93 16.10 6.12
C PHE A 89 4.35 16.67 7.42
N GLY A 90 4.33 18.00 7.50
CA GLY A 90 3.96 18.76 8.70
C GLY A 90 5.17 19.16 9.55
N ALA A 91 4.95 20.04 10.53
CA ALA A 91 6.02 20.51 11.39
C ALA A 91 6.22 19.58 12.59
N SER A 92 7.39 19.00 12.77
CA SER A 92 7.63 18.09 13.90
C SER A 92 7.68 18.79 15.27
N GLY A 93 7.87 20.11 15.31
CA GLY A 93 7.94 20.89 16.55
C GLY A 93 6.57 21.29 17.13
N VAL A 94 5.50 21.28 16.32
CA VAL A 94 4.21 21.84 16.75
C VAL A 94 3.40 20.84 17.60
N PRO A 95 2.65 21.32 18.61
CA PRO A 95 1.68 20.53 19.35
C PRO A 95 0.70 19.77 18.43
N GLY A 96 0.45 18.49 18.71
CA GLY A 96 -0.48 17.64 17.92
C GLY A 96 0.14 17.00 16.67
N SER A 97 1.33 17.41 16.25
CA SER A 97 2.02 16.80 15.11
C SER A 97 2.82 15.58 15.52
N HIS A 98 2.82 14.54 14.70
CA HIS A 98 3.69 13.36 14.85
C HIS A 98 4.64 13.17 13.66
N ALA A 99 4.86 14.23 12.87
CA ALA A 99 5.78 14.21 11.74
C ALA A 99 7.20 13.82 12.18
N LYS A 100 7.86 12.98 11.39
CA LYS A 100 9.27 12.62 11.59
C LYS A 100 10.15 13.84 11.25
N PRO A 101 11.14 14.20 12.09
CA PRO A 101 12.11 15.21 11.71
C PRO A 101 13.05 14.71 10.61
N HIS A 102 13.57 15.63 9.80
CA HIS A 102 14.65 15.34 8.85
C HIS A 102 15.99 15.36 9.56
N ALA A 103 16.44 14.20 10.05
CA ALA A 103 17.73 14.05 10.70
C ALA A 103 18.47 12.86 10.10
N SER A 104 19.74 13.07 9.73
CA SER A 104 20.63 12.00 9.25
C SER A 104 20.98 11.00 10.37
N ASN A 105 21.23 11.52 11.58
CA ASN A 105 21.50 10.72 12.76
C ASN A 105 20.28 10.64 13.68
N ARG A 106 19.83 9.40 13.94
CA ARG A 106 18.67 9.10 14.79
C ARG A 106 18.80 9.66 16.22
N GLY A 107 20.02 9.73 16.76
CA GLY A 107 20.26 10.15 18.15
C GLY A 107 20.28 11.67 18.37
N LYS A 108 20.48 12.47 17.31
CA LYS A 108 20.84 13.90 17.44
C LYS A 108 19.68 14.77 17.91
N GLU A 109 18.49 14.63 17.33
CA GLU A 109 17.33 15.52 17.58
C GLU A 109 16.33 14.98 18.62
N THR A 110 16.84 14.46 19.74
CA THR A 110 16.03 13.71 20.73
C THR A 110 15.94 14.36 22.12
N LYS A 111 16.58 15.51 22.32
CA LYS A 111 16.73 16.16 23.64
C LYS A 111 15.71 17.30 23.86
N ARG A 112 16.12 18.55 23.66
CA ARG A 112 15.30 19.76 23.87
C ARG A 112 14.02 19.71 23.02
N GLY A 113 12.88 20.08 23.60
CA GLY A 113 11.58 20.07 22.90
C GLY A 113 10.94 18.68 22.75
N ARG A 114 11.66 17.60 23.10
CA ARG A 114 11.19 16.20 23.00
C ARG A 114 11.03 15.50 24.34
N ARG A 115 11.76 15.95 25.38
CA ARG A 115 11.75 15.39 26.74
C ARG A 115 11.28 16.44 27.74
N PRO A 116 10.50 16.08 28.79
CA PRO A 116 10.01 17.06 29.76
C PRO A 116 11.14 17.76 30.52
N GLY A 117 12.19 17.03 30.92
CA GLY A 117 13.34 17.57 31.66
C GLY A 117 14.39 18.31 30.82
N GLN A 118 14.07 18.74 29.60
CA GLN A 118 14.99 19.44 28.69
C GLN A 118 14.31 20.72 28.15
N ALA A 119 14.14 21.70 29.04
CA ALA A 119 13.42 22.96 28.88
C ALA A 119 11.90 22.84 28.67
N TYR A 120 11.46 22.16 27.61
CA TYR A 120 10.04 21.90 27.35
C TYR A 120 9.86 20.66 26.49
N LYS A 121 8.63 20.13 26.45
CA LYS A 121 8.22 19.05 25.54
C LYS A 121 7.00 19.47 24.73
N ARG A 122 7.05 19.29 23.40
CA ARG A 122 5.87 19.50 22.54
C ARG A 122 4.70 18.63 23.02
N LYS A 123 3.48 19.17 23.01
CA LYS A 123 2.28 18.40 23.36
C LYS A 123 1.98 17.38 22.27
N ALA A 124 1.68 16.14 22.66
CA ALA A 124 1.33 15.09 21.71
C ALA A 124 -0.03 15.32 21.05
N PHE A 125 -0.94 16.01 21.74
CA PHE A 125 -2.30 16.27 21.30
C PHE A 125 -2.60 17.77 21.35
N ARG A 126 -3.42 18.25 20.42
CA ARG A 126 -3.93 19.61 20.34
C ARG A 126 -5.35 19.55 19.78
N HIS A 127 -6.31 20.17 20.47
CA HIS A 127 -7.66 20.35 19.93
C HIS A 127 -7.60 21.27 18.71
N VAL A 128 -8.40 20.91 17.70
CA VAL A 128 -8.66 21.75 16.53
C VAL A 128 -9.75 22.73 16.89
#